data_AF-A0A3D2F9H9-F1
#
_entry.id   AF-A0A3D2F9H9-F1
#
_cell.length_a   1.000
_cell.length_b   1.000
_cell.length_c   1.000
_cell.angle_alpha   90.00
_cell.angle_beta   90.00
_cell.angle_gamma   90.00
#
_symmetry.space_group_name_H-M   'P 1'
#
loop_
_entity.id
_entity.type
_entity.pdbx_description
1 polymer ?
#
loop_
_entity_poly.entity_id
_entity_poly.type
_entity_poly.pdbx_seq_one_letter_code
_entity_poly.pdbx_strand_id
1 'polypeptide(L)'
;KRMLRCAEDLLERLNVPYRTVELCTGDMGFGAVRTYDIEAWLPGQDAYREISSVSSTGEFQARRMNARYKPADGGKPQFVHTLNGS
;
A
#
# COMPACT_ATOMS: atom_id res chain seq x y z
N LYS A 1 -5.60 -3.58 -6.74
CA LYS A 1 -6.02 -2.45 -5.87
C LYS A 1 -6.98 -2.88 -4.72
N ARG A 2 -7.10 -4.17 -4.36
CA ARG A 2 -8.03 -4.60 -3.28
C ARG A 2 -7.69 -4.02 -1.90
N MET A 3 -6.41 -4.05 -1.49
CA MET A 3 -5.97 -3.51 -0.20
C MET A 3 -6.26 -2.01 -0.07
N LEU A 4 -5.99 -1.24 -1.12
CA LEU A 4 -6.36 0.18 -1.21
C LEU A 4 -7.85 0.40 -0.95
N ARG A 5 -8.72 -0.37 -1.63
CA ARG A 5 -10.17 -0.29 -1.42
C ARG A 5 -10.61 -0.62 0.00
N CYS A 6 -9.91 -1.52 0.69
CA CYS A 6 -10.23 -1.81 2.09
C CYS A 6 -9.99 -0.59 3.01
N ALA A 7 -8.93 0.19 2.75
CA ALA A 7 -8.65 1.40 3.51
C ALA A 7 -9.61 2.54 3.13
N GLU A 8 -9.93 2.69 1.85
CA GLU A 8 -10.91 3.67 1.36
C GLU A 8 -12.33 3.41 1.90
N ASP A 9 -12.77 2.14 1.96
CA ASP A 9 -14.10 1.74 2.48
C ASP A 9 -14.33 2.21 3.93
N LEU A 10 -13.27 2.29 4.75
CA LEU A 10 -13.39 2.83 6.11
C LEU A 10 -13.75 4.32 6.09
N LEU A 11 -13.10 5.12 5.25
CA LEU A 11 -13.40 6.55 5.12
C LEU A 11 -14.77 6.80 4.49
N GLU A 12 -15.15 5.99 3.50
CA GLU A 12 -16.49 6.02 2.89
C GLU A 12 -17.58 5.77 3.96
N ARG A 13 -17.42 4.75 4.81
CA ARG A 13 -18.37 4.44 5.89
C ARG A 13 -18.42 5.50 6.98
N LEU A 14 -17.29 6.16 7.25
CA LEU A 14 -17.21 7.27 8.20
C LEU A 14 -17.69 8.60 7.61
N ASN A 15 -18.04 8.64 6.32
CA ASN A 15 -18.39 9.85 5.56
C ASN A 15 -17.29 10.93 5.64
N VAL A 16 -16.03 10.52 5.59
CA VAL A 16 -14.87 11.43 5.58
C VAL A 16 -14.46 11.67 4.12
N PRO A 17 -14.50 12.91 3.60
CA PRO A 17 -14.00 13.20 2.27
C PRO A 17 -12.50 12.91 2.18
N TYR A 18 -12.08 12.27 1.11
CA TYR A 18 -10.69 11.90 0.90
C TYR A 18 -10.31 11.96 -0.58
N ARG A 19 -9.01 11.95 -0.85
CA ARG A 19 -8.45 11.72 -2.19
C ARG A 19 -7.37 10.64 -2.13
N THR A 20 -7.17 9.97 -3.25
CA THR A 20 -6.12 8.97 -3.39
C THR A 20 -5.07 9.49 -4.36
N VAL A 21 -3.81 9.47 -3.92
CA VAL A 21 -2.65 9.96 -4.68
C VAL A 21 -1.74 8.78 -4.99
N GLU A 22 -1.36 8.61 -6.26
CA GLU A 22 -0.30 7.67 -6.63
C GLU A 22 1.05 8.38 -6.56
N LEU A 23 1.96 7.90 -5.71
CA LEU A 23 3.24 8.58 -5.50
C LEU A 23 4.15 8.44 -6.72
N CYS A 24 4.86 9.54 -7.04
CA CYS A 24 5.85 9.53 -8.10
C CYS A 24 7.13 8.83 -7.62
N THR A 25 8.02 8.46 -8.56
CA THR A 25 9.24 7.71 -8.23
C THR A 25 10.17 8.40 -7.23
N GLY A 26 10.17 9.73 -7.17
CA GLY A 26 10.99 10.50 -6.24
C GLY A 26 10.45 10.56 -4.82
N ASP A 27 9.19 10.19 -4.62
CA ASP A 27 8.46 10.33 -3.35
C ASP A 27 8.06 8.96 -2.76
N MET A 28 8.42 7.86 -3.43
CA MET A 28 8.16 6.51 -2.93
C MET A 28 9.13 6.13 -1.80
N GLY A 29 8.61 5.39 -0.81
CA GLY A 29 9.42 4.82 0.26
C GLY A 29 10.45 3.77 -0.22
N PHE A 30 11.53 3.61 0.53
CA PHE A 30 12.77 2.86 0.20
C PHE A 30 12.62 1.42 -0.34
N GLY A 31 11.47 0.76 -0.16
CA GLY A 31 11.24 -0.61 -0.64
C GLY A 31 9.99 -0.79 -1.48
N ALA A 32 9.28 0.29 -1.79
CA ALA A 32 8.04 0.24 -2.54
C ALA A 32 8.31 0.20 -4.04
N VAL A 33 7.57 -0.67 -4.73
CA VAL A 33 7.47 -0.70 -6.19
C VAL A 33 6.34 0.23 -6.65
N ARG A 34 5.32 0.42 -5.79
CA ARG A 34 4.19 1.33 -6.02
C ARG A 34 3.53 1.66 -4.68
N THR A 35 3.18 2.92 -4.48
CA THR A 35 2.50 3.42 -3.29
C THR A 35 1.29 4.27 -3.67
N TYR A 36 0.20 4.07 -2.94
CA TYR A 36 -0.99 4.92 -2.95
C TYR A 36 -1.18 5.53 -1.58
N ASP A 37 -1.16 6.85 -1.49
CA ASP A 37 -1.50 7.57 -0.27
C ASP A 37 -2.98 7.95 -0.31
N ILE A 38 -3.64 7.77 0.82
CA ILE A 38 -4.99 8.25 1.05
C ILE A 38 -4.88 9.46 1.95
N GLU A 39 -5.40 10.59 1.47
CA GLU A 39 -5.40 11.83 2.20
C GLU A 39 -6.83 12.22 2.55
N ALA A 40 -7.11 12.41 3.84
CA ALA A 40 -8.41 12.85 4.34
C ALA A 40 -8.49 14.38 4.38
N TRP A 41 -9.68 14.93 4.15
CA TRP A 41 -9.94 16.36 4.28
C TRP A 41 -9.98 16.76 5.76
N LEU A 42 -9.14 17.73 6.15
CA LEU A 42 -9.11 18.29 7.49
C LEU A 42 -9.58 19.75 7.47
N PRO A 43 -10.84 20.04 7.85
CA PRO A 43 -11.39 21.40 7.80
C PRO A 43 -10.59 22.43 8.62
N GLY A 44 -10.04 22.01 9.77
CA GLY A 44 -9.24 22.89 10.62
C GLY A 44 -7.88 23.28 10.02
N GLN A 45 -7.46 22.64 8.93
CA GLN A 45 -6.21 22.94 8.22
C GLN A 45 -6.45 23.38 6.77
N ASP A 46 -7.71 23.42 6.33
CA ASP A 46 -8.10 23.70 4.93
C ASP A 46 -7.29 22.92 3.89
N ALA A 47 -7.04 21.64 4.18
CA ALA A 47 -6.16 20.80 3.38
C ALA A 47 -6.49 19.31 3.48
N TYR A 48 -6.08 18.57 2.45
CA TYR A 48 -5.96 17.11 2.52
C TYR A 48 -4.66 16.72 3.23
N ARG A 49 -4.73 15.78 4.17
CA ARG A 49 -3.56 15.25 4.91
C ARG A 49 -3.54 13.74 4.84
N GLU A 50 -2.34 13.18 4.67
CA GLU A 50 -2.11 11.74 4.65
C GLU A 50 -2.66 11.08 5.92
N ILE A 51 -3.40 9.99 5.73
CA ILE A 51 -3.93 9.15 6.83
C ILE A 51 -3.65 7.66 6.64
N SER A 52 -3.37 7.22 5.41
CA SER A 52 -2.96 5.85 5.11
C SER A 52 -2.03 5.84 3.90
N SER A 53 -1.10 4.88 3.90
CA SER A 53 -0.19 4.62 2.78
C SER A 53 -0.20 3.14 2.44
N VAL A 54 -0.63 2.80 1.22
CA VAL A 54 -0.80 1.44 0.74
C VAL A 54 0.27 1.12 -0.30
N SER A 55 1.21 0.26 0.08
CA SER A 55 2.40 -0.03 -0.70
C SER A 55 2.50 -1.50 -1.12
N SER A 56 2.92 -1.72 -2.37
CA SER A 56 3.44 -3.00 -2.84
C SER A 56 4.95 -2.96 -2.84
N THR A 57 5.60 -3.91 -2.18
CA THR A 57 7.06 -3.99 -2.09
C THR A 57 7.66 -5.10 -2.95
N GLY A 58 6.82 -5.80 -3.73
CA GLY A 58 7.23 -6.94 -4.53
C GLY A 58 7.98 -7.97 -3.67
N GLU A 59 9.13 -8.44 -4.15
CA GLU A 59 9.97 -9.40 -3.42
C GLU A 59 11.01 -8.74 -2.50
N PHE A 60 11.04 -7.39 -2.41
CA PHE A 60 12.12 -6.66 -1.75
C PHE A 60 12.28 -7.05 -0.28
N GLN A 61 11.15 -7.12 0.45
CA GLN A 61 11.14 -7.54 1.86
C GLN A 61 11.32 -9.06 1.96
N ALA A 62 10.63 -9.83 1.12
CA ALA A 62 10.70 -11.30 1.11
C ALA A 62 12.13 -11.83 0.93
N ARG A 63 12.94 -11.20 0.07
CA ARG A 63 14.36 -11.55 -0.13
C ARG A 63 15.20 -11.32 1.12
N ARG A 64 14.94 -10.25 1.87
CA ARG A 64 15.66 -9.92 3.12
C ARG A 64 15.31 -10.85 4.27
N MET A 65 14.06 -11.27 4.37
CA MET A 65 13.59 -12.19 5.41
C MET A 65 13.63 -13.67 5.00
N ASN A 66 14.06 -13.96 3.76
CA ASN A 66 14.04 -15.30 3.15
C ASN A 66 12.64 -15.97 3.13
N ALA A 67 11.57 -15.18 2.99
CA ALA A 67 10.18 -15.67 2.95
C ALA A 67 9.85 -16.21 1.55
N ARG A 68 9.54 -17.50 1.49
CA ARG A 68 9.31 -18.23 0.24
C ARG A 68 8.06 -19.08 0.32
N TYR A 69 7.47 -19.36 -0.84
CA TYR A 69 6.40 -20.33 -0.99
C TYR A 69 6.79 -21.39 -2.03
N LYS A 70 6.12 -22.55 -1.97
CA LYS A 70 6.25 -23.59 -2.99
C LYS A 70 5.08 -23.45 -3.96
N PRO A 71 5.32 -23.26 -5.27
CA PRO A 71 4.23 -23.19 -6.25
C PRO A 71 3.40 -24.48 -6.27
N ALA A 72 2.10 -24.35 -6.53
CA ALA A 72 1.15 -25.46 -6.47
C ALA A 72 1.37 -26.50 -7.58
N ASP A 73 1.86 -26.05 -8.73
CA ASP A 73 2.32 -26.83 -9.88
C ASP A 73 3.70 -27.49 -9.63
N GLY A 74 4.31 -27.28 -8.46
CA GLY A 74 5.60 -27.82 -8.09
C GLY A 74 6.77 -26.89 -8.47
N GLY A 75 7.99 -27.44 -8.50
CA GLY A 75 9.19 -26.68 -8.82
C GLY A 75 9.91 -26.04 -7.63
N LYS A 76 10.83 -25.10 -7.93
CA LYS A 76 11.70 -24.46 -6.95
C LYS A 76 10.91 -23.45 -6.10
N PRO A 77 11.20 -23.33 -4.78
CA PRO A 77 10.60 -22.29 -3.95
C PRO A 77 10.85 -20.89 -4.53
N GLN A 78 9.81 -20.06 -4.55
CA GLN A 78 9.84 -18.69 -5.05
C GLN A 78 9.62 -17.70 -3.89
N PHE A 79 10.12 -16.47 -4.02
CA PHE A 79 9.87 -15.43 -3.02
C PHE A 79 8.42 -14.96 -3.10
N VAL A 80 7.80 -14.73 -1.93
CA VAL A 80 6.46 -14.14 -1.88
C VAL A 80 6.54 -12.65 -2.23
N HIS A 81 5.44 -12.10 -2.74
CA HIS A 81 5.28 -10.65 -2.84
C HIS A 81 4.62 -10.12 -1.57
N THR A 82 5.11 -9.00 -1.07
CA THR A 82 4.62 -8.39 0.16
C THR A 82 3.89 -7.08 -0.13
N LEU A 83 2.82 -6.85 0.61
CA LEU A 83 2.03 -5.62 0.58
C LEU A 83 1.75 -5.17 2.01
N ASN A 84 1.65 -3.88 2.22
CA ASN A 84 1.27 -3.28 3.51
C ASN A 84 0.38 -2.06 3.26
N GLY A 85 -0.44 -1.73 4.24
CA GLY A 85 -1.36 -0.60 4.20
C GLY A 85 -1.85 -0.27 5.60
N SER A 86 -1.92 1.01 5.92
CA SER A 86 -2.53 1.55 7.15
C SER A 86 -4.05 1.48 7.10
#